data_AF-A0A453N937-F1
#
_entry.id   AF-A0A453N937-F1
#
_cell.length_a   1.000
_cell.length_b   1.000
_cell.length_c   1.000
_cell.angle_alpha   90.00
_cell.angle_beta   90.00
_cell.angle_gamma   90.00
#
_symmetry.space_group_name_H-M   'P 1'
#
loop_
_entity.id
_entity.type
_entity.pdbx_description
1 polymer ?
#
loop_
_entity_poly.entity_id
_entity_poly.type
_entity_poly.pdbx_seq_one_letter_code
_entity_poly.pdbx_strand_id
1 'polypeptide(L)'
;MAVLGLLPPTVLHYTHSEVHSGKSGLALSRFSSCVMLVAYACYIYFELTTSRRREESNQGRGENVGDADNNEAPDISKWEAIAWLAILTIWISVLSDYLVNAIDGASQAWNIPVAFISVILLPIVGNAAEHASAVMFAMKDKLVREV
;
A
#
# COMPACT_ATOMS: atom_id res chain seq x y z
N MET A 1 -0.56 1.66 -13.25
CA MET A 1 0.63 1.11 -13.94
C MET A 1 1.24 -0.11 -13.24
N ALA A 2 1.25 -0.22 -11.90
CA ALA A 2 1.72 -1.43 -11.20
C ALA A 2 0.86 -2.69 -11.44
N VAL A 3 -0.45 -2.53 -11.72
CA VAL A 3 -1.39 -3.64 -12.02
C VAL A 3 -0.97 -4.42 -13.28
N LEU A 4 -0.35 -3.76 -14.27
CA LEU A 4 0.15 -4.41 -15.49
C LEU A 4 1.37 -5.31 -15.22
N GLY A 5 2.12 -5.06 -14.13
CA GLY A 5 3.28 -5.87 -13.72
C GLY A 5 2.91 -7.19 -13.05
N LEU A 6 1.71 -7.31 -12.48
CA LEU A 6 1.22 -8.54 -11.85
C LEU A 6 0.56 -9.53 -12.84
N LEU A 7 0.28 -9.07 -14.07
CA LEU A 7 -0.39 -9.88 -15.10
C LEU A 7 0.49 -10.97 -15.73
N PRO A 8 1.79 -10.77 -16.04
CA PRO A 8 2.62 -11.77 -16.73
C PRO A 8 2.70 -13.15 -16.05
N PRO A 9 2.93 -13.27 -14.72
CA PRO A 9 2.93 -14.59 -14.07
C PRO A 9 1.54 -15.25 -14.05
N THR A 10 0.48 -14.45 -13.93
CA THR A 10 -0.92 -14.92 -13.92
C THR A 10 -1.37 -15.44 -15.29
N VAL A 11 -0.95 -14.77 -16.37
CA VAL A 11 -1.27 -15.12 -17.76
C VAL A 11 -0.52 -16.37 -18.23
N LEU A 12 0.72 -16.59 -17.78
CA LEU A 12 1.49 -17.77 -18.17
C LEU A 12 0.89 -19.07 -17.60
N HIS A 13 0.38 -19.03 -16.36
CA HIS A 13 -0.30 -20.17 -15.74
C HIS A 13 -1.60 -20.56 -16.48
N TYR A 14 -2.31 -19.59 -17.06
CA TYR A 14 -3.54 -19.83 -17.82
C TYR A 14 -3.28 -20.43 -19.23
N THR A 15 -2.11 -20.16 -19.82
CA THR A 15 -1.79 -20.54 -21.21
C THR A 15 -1.22 -21.97 -21.33
N HIS A 16 -1.03 -22.71 -20.22
CA HIS A 16 -0.56 -24.11 -20.21
C HIS A 16 0.74 -24.40 -21.01
N SER A 17 1.61 -23.41 -21.21
CA SER A 17 2.91 -23.61 -21.87
C SER A 17 4.01 -24.08 -20.90
N GLU A 18 3.69 -25.04 -20.03
CA GLU A 18 4.66 -25.67 -19.14
C GLU A 18 5.35 -26.84 -19.84
N VAL A 19 6.60 -26.64 -20.29
CA VAL A 19 7.44 -27.73 -20.83
C VAL A 19 7.95 -28.66 -19.71
N HIS A 20 7.88 -28.27 -18.42
CA HIS A 20 8.24 -29.12 -17.28
C HIS A 20 7.34 -28.86 -16.06
N SER A 21 6.40 -29.78 -15.81
CA SER A 21 5.40 -29.71 -14.74
C SER A 21 6.05 -29.65 -13.34
N GLY A 22 5.65 -28.67 -12.53
CA GLY A 22 5.92 -28.60 -11.08
C GLY A 22 7.18 -27.85 -10.63
N LYS A 23 8.32 -27.96 -11.34
CA LYS A 23 9.55 -27.17 -11.03
C LYS A 23 9.55 -25.79 -11.69
N SER A 24 8.85 -25.65 -12.81
CA SER A 24 8.88 -24.43 -13.63
C SER A 24 8.05 -23.30 -13.02
N GLY A 25 6.85 -23.58 -12.52
CA GLY A 25 6.01 -22.57 -11.84
C GLY A 25 6.67 -21.90 -10.64
N LEU A 26 7.29 -22.68 -9.74
CA LEU A 26 7.99 -22.13 -8.56
C LEU A 26 9.20 -21.28 -8.94
N ALA A 27 10.00 -21.72 -9.92
CA ALA A 27 11.15 -20.98 -10.42
C ALA A 27 10.70 -19.67 -11.10
N LEU A 28 9.61 -19.73 -11.85
CA LEU A 28 9.01 -18.58 -12.51
C LEU A 28 8.45 -17.55 -11.51
N SER A 29 7.75 -17.98 -10.46
CA SER A 29 7.26 -17.07 -9.40
C SER A 29 8.41 -16.40 -8.66
N ARG A 30 9.51 -17.13 -8.38
CA ARG A 30 10.71 -16.56 -7.75
C ARG A 30 11.40 -15.54 -8.66
N PHE A 31 11.53 -15.86 -9.95
CA PHE A 31 12.08 -14.94 -10.94
C PHE A 31 11.21 -13.67 -11.05
N SER A 32 9.90 -13.83 -11.20
CA SER A 32 8.95 -12.72 -11.27
C SER A 32 8.96 -11.86 -10.01
N SER A 33 9.04 -12.47 -8.81
CA SER A 33 9.15 -11.74 -7.54
C SER A 33 10.44 -10.91 -7.47
N CYS A 34 11.57 -11.45 -7.94
CA CYS A 34 12.84 -10.71 -7.99
C CYS A 34 12.73 -9.51 -8.94
N VAL A 35 12.17 -9.71 -10.14
CA VAL A 35 11.92 -8.63 -11.11
C VAL A 35 11.00 -7.55 -10.53
N MET A 36 9.91 -7.94 -9.85
CA MET A 36 9.01 -7.00 -9.19
C MET A 36 9.69 -6.23 -8.06
N LEU A 37 10.55 -6.89 -7.27
CA LEU A 37 11.30 -6.23 -6.20
C LEU A 37 12.25 -5.17 -6.75
N VAL A 38 12.97 -5.47 -7.84
CA VAL A 38 13.84 -4.50 -8.53
C VAL A 38 13.03 -3.35 -9.11
N ALA A 39 11.91 -3.64 -9.78
CA ALA A 39 11.03 -2.61 -10.33
C ALA A 39 10.46 -1.70 -9.22
N TYR A 40 10.10 -2.27 -8.08
CA TYR A 40 9.61 -1.52 -6.92
C TYR A 40 10.71 -0.67 -6.28
N ALA A 41 11.94 -1.18 -6.16
CA ALA A 41 13.07 -0.38 -5.67
C ALA A 41 13.38 0.80 -6.61
N CYS A 42 13.34 0.59 -7.92
CA CYS A 42 13.46 1.67 -8.91
C CYS A 42 12.30 2.68 -8.81
N TYR A 43 11.08 2.21 -8.55
CA TYR A 43 9.91 3.07 -8.32
C TYR A 43 10.09 3.94 -7.07
N ILE A 44 10.46 3.36 -5.92
CA ILE A 44 10.77 4.12 -4.70
C ILE A 44 11.89 5.12 -4.96
N TYR A 45 12.96 4.73 -5.65
CA TYR A 45 14.06 5.65 -5.98
C TYR A 45 13.58 6.84 -6.81
N PHE A 46 12.74 6.59 -7.82
CA PHE A 46 12.15 7.63 -8.64
C PHE A 46 11.19 8.52 -7.82
N GLU A 47 10.32 7.93 -7.01
CA GLU A 47 9.35 8.65 -6.18
C GLU A 47 10.05 9.55 -5.15
N LEU A 48 11.05 9.03 -4.45
CA LEU A 48 11.82 9.80 -3.47
C LEU A 48 12.62 10.92 -4.14
N THR A 49 13.24 10.66 -5.30
CA THR A 49 14.03 11.68 -6.01
C THR A 49 13.15 12.74 -6.67
N THR A 50 12.02 12.34 -7.26
CA THR A 50 11.11 13.25 -7.97
C THR A 50 10.29 14.10 -7.00
N SER A 51 9.86 13.54 -5.87
CA SER A 51 9.17 14.27 -4.81
C SER A 51 10.12 15.29 -4.15
N ARG A 52 11.36 14.89 -3.86
CA ARG A 52 12.39 15.81 -3.38
C ARG A 52 12.65 16.95 -4.37
N ARG A 53 12.72 16.65 -5.67
CA ARG A 53 12.90 17.67 -6.72
C ARG A 53 11.70 18.63 -6.83
N ARG A 54 10.48 18.15 -6.54
CA ARG A 54 9.25 18.97 -6.51
C ARG A 54 9.18 19.86 -5.27
N GLU A 55 9.64 19.37 -4.12
CA GLU A 55 9.76 20.17 -2.90
C GLU A 55 10.81 21.28 -3.07
N GLU A 56 11.98 20.95 -3.61
CA GLU A 56 13.06 21.92 -3.89
C GLU A 56 12.63 22.99 -4.92
N SER A 57 11.83 22.64 -5.93
CA SER A 57 11.32 23.60 -6.92
C SER A 57 10.19 24.51 -6.41
N ASN A 58 9.37 24.03 -5.46
CA ASN A 58 8.36 24.86 -4.78
C ASN A 58 9.00 25.83 -3.78
N GLN A 59 10.10 25.42 -3.12
CA GLN A 59 10.85 26.29 -2.21
C GLN A 59 11.60 27.42 -2.96
N GLY A 60 12.04 27.18 -4.19
CA GLY A 60 12.75 28.16 -5.03
C GLY A 60 11.88 29.19 -5.76
N ARG A 61 10.56 29.16 -5.60
CA ARG A 61 9.60 30.04 -6.30
C ARG A 61 8.62 30.78 -5.37
N GLY A 62 8.89 30.75 -4.07
CA GLY A 62 8.02 31.27 -3.01
C GLY A 62 8.65 32.33 -2.10
N GLU A 63 9.53 33.20 -2.61
CA GLU A 63 9.78 34.48 -1.95
C GLU A 63 8.72 35.50 -2.39
N ASN A 64 7.94 35.99 -1.41
CA ASN A 64 6.89 37.02 -1.50
C ASN A 64 5.47 36.55 -1.83
N VAL A 65 4.75 35.97 -0.87
CA VAL A 65 3.54 36.59 -0.26
C VAL A 65 3.41 35.97 1.14
N GLY A 66 3.25 36.81 2.16
CA GLY A 66 3.37 36.44 3.56
C GLY A 66 2.34 35.43 4.05
N ASP A 67 2.83 34.42 4.76
CA ASP A 67 2.23 33.93 6.00
C ASP A 67 3.37 33.46 6.89
N ALA A 68 3.71 34.32 7.86
CA ALA A 68 4.62 34.01 8.95
C ALA A 68 3.82 33.33 10.06
N ASP A 69 3.28 32.14 9.82
CA ASP A 69 2.70 31.30 10.87
C ASP A 69 2.53 29.84 10.40
N ASN A 70 3.58 29.03 10.52
CA ASN A 70 3.50 27.70 11.13
C ASN A 70 4.90 27.06 11.15
N ASN A 71 5.74 27.49 12.10
CA ASN A 71 6.76 26.59 12.64
C ASN A 71 6.06 25.63 13.60
N GLU A 72 5.25 24.71 13.08
CA GLU A 72 4.80 23.54 13.83
C GLU A 72 6.05 22.68 14.06
N ALA A 73 6.72 22.91 15.19
CA ALA A 73 7.74 22.00 15.68
C ALA A 73 7.10 20.61 15.76
N PRO A 74 7.76 19.55 15.30
CA PRO A 74 7.17 18.22 15.31
C PRO A 74 6.80 17.85 16.75
N ASP A 75 5.50 17.71 17.01
CA ASP A 75 4.92 17.47 18.35
C ASP A 75 5.39 16.15 19.00
N ILE A 76 6.09 15.30 18.25
CA ILE A 76 6.63 14.02 18.70
C ILE A 76 8.15 13.95 18.51
N SER A 77 8.86 13.56 19.56
CA SER A 77 10.30 13.29 19.46
C SER A 77 10.56 12.08 18.57
N LYS A 78 11.69 12.07 17.85
CA LYS A 78 12.09 10.94 16.97
C LYS A 78 12.07 9.60 17.71
N TRP A 79 12.46 9.60 18.98
CA TRP A 79 12.47 8.41 19.83
C TRP A 79 11.05 7.95 20.22
N GLU A 80 10.16 8.90 20.44
CA GLU A 80 8.75 8.62 20.73
C GLU A 80 8.03 8.03 19.50
N ALA A 81 8.30 8.58 18.31
CA ALA A 81 7.78 8.02 17.06
C ALA A 81 8.22 6.57 16.83
N ILE A 82 9.50 6.27 17.07
CA ILE A 82 10.04 4.91 16.97
C ILE A 82 9.38 3.97 18.00
N ALA A 83 9.20 4.44 19.25
CA ALA A 83 8.53 3.68 20.29
C ALA A 83 7.08 3.35 19.92
N TRP A 84 6.30 4.34 19.47
CA TRP A 84 4.92 4.12 19.02
C TRP A 84 4.83 3.19 17.81
N LEU A 85 5.72 3.34 16.83
CA LEU A 85 5.77 2.45 15.67
C LEU A 85 6.02 1.00 16.10
N ALA A 86 6.96 0.76 17.01
CA ALA A 86 7.25 -0.58 17.51
C ALA A 86 6.06 -1.18 18.27
N ILE A 87 5.44 -0.41 19.16
CA ILE A 87 4.26 -0.84 19.94
C ILE A 87 3.11 -1.20 19.00
N LEU A 88 2.77 -0.33 18.05
CA LEU A 88 1.71 -0.57 17.08
C LEU A 88 2.03 -1.78 16.19
N THR A 89 3.28 -1.95 15.77
CA THR A 89 3.69 -3.12 14.97
C THR A 89 3.48 -4.43 15.73
N ILE A 90 3.85 -4.48 17.01
CA ILE A 90 3.62 -5.65 17.87
C ILE A 90 2.11 -5.89 18.03
N TRP A 91 1.34 -4.83 18.29
CA TRP A 91 -0.10 -4.92 18.47
C TRP A 91 -0.80 -5.45 17.21
N ILE A 92 -0.44 -4.92 16.03
CA ILE A 92 -0.96 -5.37 14.73
C ILE A 92 -0.56 -6.82 14.46
N SER A 93 0.67 -7.23 14.82
CA SER A 93 1.11 -8.62 14.68
C SER A 93 0.23 -9.57 15.48
N VAL A 94 -0.06 -9.25 16.75
CA VAL A 94 -0.99 -10.03 17.58
C VAL A 94 -2.41 -10.03 16.98
N LEU A 95 -2.90 -8.87 16.55
CA LEU A 95 -4.23 -8.74 15.96
C LEU A 95 -4.36 -9.52 14.63
N SER A 96 -3.28 -9.63 13.87
CA SER A 96 -3.26 -10.36 12.60
C SER A 96 -3.49 -11.86 12.78
N ASP A 97 -2.96 -12.46 13.85
CA ASP A 97 -3.18 -13.87 14.16
C ASP A 97 -4.64 -14.11 14.58
N TYR A 98 -5.19 -13.26 15.45
CA TYR A 98 -6.61 -13.32 15.81
C TYR A 98 -7.52 -13.11 14.60
N LEU A 99 -7.17 -12.21 13.69
CA LEU A 99 -7.92 -11.94 12.48
C LEU A 99 -7.95 -13.16 11.56
N VAL A 100 -6.80 -13.79 11.31
CA VAL A 100 -6.73 -15.00 10.48
C VAL A 100 -7.58 -16.13 11.08
N ASN A 101 -7.45 -16.36 12.39
CA ASN A 101 -8.28 -17.34 13.10
C ASN A 101 -9.78 -17.02 13.01
N ALA A 102 -10.16 -15.74 13.09
CA ALA A 102 -11.55 -15.31 12.93
C ALA A 102 -12.06 -15.54 11.49
N ILE A 103 -11.22 -15.32 10.47
CA ILE A 103 -11.57 -15.61 9.07
C ILE A 103 -11.82 -17.10 8.88
N ASP A 104 -10.97 -17.97 9.40
CA ASP A 104 -11.13 -19.42 9.31
C ASP A 104 -12.39 -19.90 10.06
N GLY A 105 -12.65 -19.37 11.25
CA GLY A 105 -13.86 -19.65 12.01
C GLY A 105 -15.14 -19.19 11.30
N ALA A 106 -15.13 -17.98 10.72
CA ALA A 106 -16.25 -17.45 9.96
C ALA A 106 -16.50 -18.25 8.68
N SER A 107 -15.44 -18.69 8.00
CA SER A 107 -15.53 -19.54 6.81
C SER A 107 -16.27 -20.84 7.11
N GLN A 108 -15.92 -21.50 8.23
CA GLN A 108 -16.56 -22.75 8.66
C GLN A 108 -18.01 -22.53 9.09
N ALA A 109 -18.29 -21.47 9.85
CA ALA A 109 -19.63 -21.19 10.39
C ALA A 109 -20.63 -20.77 9.30
N TRP A 110 -20.21 -19.95 8.34
CA TRP A 110 -21.09 -19.43 7.28
C TRP A 110 -21.02 -20.23 5.99
N ASN A 111 -20.14 -21.24 5.91
CA ASN A 111 -19.89 -22.04 4.71
C ASN A 111 -19.47 -21.18 3.50
N ILE A 112 -18.73 -20.09 3.76
CA ILE A 112 -18.22 -19.17 2.74
C ILE A 112 -16.72 -19.42 2.59
N PRO A 113 -16.15 -19.45 1.38
CA PRO A 113 -14.72 -19.71 1.20
C PRO A 113 -13.85 -18.60 1.82
N VAL A 114 -12.76 -19.00 2.48
CA VAL A 114 -11.73 -18.09 3.04
C VAL A 114 -11.29 -17.04 2.03
N ALA A 115 -11.09 -17.45 0.77
CA ALA A 115 -10.70 -16.54 -0.31
C ALA A 115 -11.70 -15.38 -0.52
N PHE A 116 -13.01 -15.60 -0.35
CA PHE A 116 -14.00 -14.53 -0.48
C PHE A 116 -13.88 -13.51 0.66
N ILE A 117 -13.70 -13.99 1.89
CA ILE A 117 -13.52 -13.12 3.05
C ILE A 117 -12.23 -12.32 2.93
N SER A 118 -11.13 -12.96 2.55
CA SER A 118 -9.82 -12.31 2.44
C SER A 118 -9.68 -11.37 1.24
N VAL A 119 -10.30 -11.68 0.09
CA VAL A 119 -10.17 -10.88 -1.14
C VAL A 119 -11.21 -9.77 -1.24
N ILE A 120 -12.41 -9.95 -0.66
CA ILE A 120 -13.50 -8.98 -0.77
C ILE A 120 -13.73 -8.24 0.54
N LEU A 121 -13.98 -8.95 1.64
CA LEU A 121 -14.34 -8.31 2.91
C LEU A 121 -13.17 -7.58 3.54
N LEU A 122 -11.97 -8.17 3.53
CA LEU A 122 -10.81 -7.59 4.18
C LEU A 122 -10.36 -6.24 3.54
N PRO A 123 -10.28 -6.08 2.20
CA PRO A 123 -9.94 -4.80 1.60
C PRO A 123 -11.00 -3.71 1.81
N ILE A 124 -12.29 -4.08 1.89
CA ILE A 124 -13.37 -3.12 2.18
C ILE A 124 -13.14 -2.49 3.56
N VAL A 125 -12.86 -3.32 4.57
CA VAL A 125 -12.61 -2.84 5.94
C VAL A 125 -11.26 -2.14 6.06
N GLY A 126 -10.21 -2.71 5.47
CA GLY A 126 -8.85 -2.17 5.53
C GLY A 126 -8.72 -0.79 4.88
N ASN A 127 -9.43 -0.55 3.77
CA ASN A 127 -9.39 0.72 3.05
C ASN A 127 -10.55 1.66 3.45
N ALA A 128 -11.39 1.28 4.42
CA ALA A 128 -12.56 2.06 4.80
C ALA A 128 -12.19 3.48 5.29
N ALA A 129 -11.09 3.61 6.04
CA ALA A 129 -10.62 4.90 6.55
C ALA A 129 -10.19 5.85 5.41
N GLU A 130 -9.50 5.33 4.40
CA GLU A 130 -9.10 6.08 3.21
C GLU A 130 -10.32 6.49 2.38
N HIS A 131 -11.24 5.55 2.16
CA HIS A 131 -12.49 5.82 1.46
C HIS A 131 -13.34 6.88 2.17
N ALA A 132 -13.47 6.79 3.49
CA ALA A 132 -14.19 7.77 4.30
C ALA A 132 -13.53 9.15 4.23
N SER A 133 -12.19 9.20 4.27
CA SER A 133 -11.43 10.44 4.16
C SER A 133 -11.57 11.07 2.77
N ALA A 134 -11.53 10.26 1.70
CA ALA A 134 -11.74 10.71 0.34
C ALA A 134 -13.15 11.29 0.14
N VAL A 135 -14.18 10.62 0.66
CA VAL A 135 -15.57 11.13 0.61
C VAL A 135 -15.70 12.42 1.41
N MET A 136 -15.14 12.49 2.63
CA MET A 136 -15.17 13.70 3.45
C MET A 136 -14.45 14.88 2.77
N PHE A 137 -13.33 14.61 2.09
CA PHE A 137 -12.58 15.62 1.34
C PHE A 137 -13.33 16.10 0.10
N ALA A 138 -13.98 15.19 -0.62
CA ALA A 138 -14.85 15.50 -1.75
C ALA A 138 -16.07 16.34 -1.32
N MET A 139 -16.68 16.01 -0.18
CA MET A 139 -17.81 16.77 0.38
C MET A 139 -17.43 18.18 0.86
N LYS A 140 -16.15 18.45 1.12
CA LYS A 140 -15.64 19.75 1.56
C LYS A 140 -15.19 20.66 0.41
N ASP A 141 -15.56 20.34 -0.84
CA ASP A 141 -15.20 21.11 -2.06
C ASP A 141 -13.68 21.33 -2.25
N LYS A 142 -12.86 20.44 -1.69
CA LYS A 142 -11.39 20.45 -1.86
C LYS A 142 -10.93 19.58 -3.04
N LEU A 143 -11.83 19.16 -3.92
CA LEU A 143 -11.43 18.54 -5.18
C LEU A 143 -10.74 19.63 -6.00
N VAL A 144 -9.47 19.38 -6.35
CA VAL A 144 -8.58 20.19 -7.18
C VAL A 144 -9.38 21.17 -8.03
N ARG A 145 -9.38 22.45 -7.63
CA ARG A 145 -9.89 23.54 -8.46
C ARG A 145 -8.99 23.58 -9.71
N GLU A 146 -9.40 22.92 -10.78
CA GLU A 146 -8.90 23.24 -12.10
C GLU A 146 -9.46 24.62 -12.46
N VAL A 147 -8.58 25.61 -12.43
CA VAL A 147 -8.68 26.83 -13.25
C VAL A 147 -7.36 26.97 -13.97
#